data_AF-A0AAW2KAH3-F1
#
_entry.id   AF-A0AAW2KAH3-F1
#
_cell.length_a   1.000
_cell.length_b   1.000
_cell.length_c   1.000
_cell.angle_alpha   90.00
_cell.angle_beta   90.00
_cell.angle_gamma   90.00
#
_symmetry.space_group_name_H-M   'P 1'
#
loop_
_entity.id
_entity.type
_entity.pdbx_description
1 polymer ?
#
loop_
_entity_poly.entity_id
_entity_poly.type
_entity_poly.pdbx_seq_one_letter_code
_entity_poly.pdbx_strand_id
1 'polypeptide(L)'
;MGTQSGGRSSQILIHCGQCPLLVEPKANMMEEPGNHRGQFCFEAMWLRSMGCEETIRAGWKNNAATEPSNNVWEKIRRCRVVLLQSDRCEFGHVGKSIKELEKQIELRQQGVITDARKQEIKNLETKLEDLHSKEEVFWLQRSKAHSIMERDRNTKFFHALVSSRRRQNVIRRIKNSIGVWRSKVPEV
;
A
#
# COMPACT_ATOMS: atom_id res chain seq x y z
N MET A 1 22.16 -22.49 35.48
CA MET A 1 22.31 -21.01 35.56
C MET A 1 22.08 -20.46 34.16
N GLY A 2 20.82 -20.16 33.83
CA GLY A 2 20.42 -19.73 32.48
C GLY A 2 20.37 -18.21 32.41
N THR A 3 21.21 -17.64 31.57
CA THR A 3 21.20 -16.23 31.18
C THR A 3 19.97 -15.94 30.32
N GLN A 4 18.95 -15.27 30.88
CA GLN A 4 17.88 -14.70 30.06
C GLN A 4 18.37 -13.36 29.48
N SER A 5 18.57 -13.35 28.17
CA SER A 5 18.87 -12.14 27.41
C SER A 5 17.65 -11.23 27.38
N GLY A 6 17.86 -9.97 27.74
CA GLY A 6 16.85 -8.91 27.67
C GLY A 6 16.52 -8.59 26.21
N GLY A 7 15.38 -9.07 25.73
CA GLY A 7 14.77 -8.61 24.49
C GLY A 7 14.24 -7.19 24.67
N ARG A 8 14.82 -6.23 23.94
CA ARG A 8 14.36 -4.84 23.92
C ARG A 8 12.92 -4.80 23.39
N SER A 9 11.98 -4.49 24.27
CA SER A 9 10.57 -4.31 23.92
C SER A 9 10.41 -3.00 23.15
N SER A 10 10.15 -3.08 21.85
CA SER A 10 9.93 -1.93 20.98
C SER A 10 8.58 -1.28 21.29
N GLN A 11 8.59 -0.15 21.98
CA GLN A 11 7.40 0.64 22.32
C GLN A 11 6.96 1.47 21.10
N ILE A 12 5.68 1.39 20.71
CA ILE A 12 5.10 2.21 19.63
C ILE A 12 4.27 3.33 20.24
N LEU A 13 4.71 4.58 20.00
CA LEU A 13 4.01 5.78 20.44
C LEU A 13 2.98 6.19 19.37
N ILE A 14 1.68 5.99 19.63
CA ILE A 14 0.63 6.51 18.75
C ILE A 14 0.38 7.98 19.11
N HIS A 15 0.90 8.91 18.31
CA HIS A 15 0.68 10.34 18.47
C HIS A 15 -0.74 10.71 17.98
N CYS A 16 -1.73 10.56 18.86
CA CYS A 16 -3.01 11.25 18.73
C CYS A 16 -2.99 12.40 19.74
N GLY A 17 -3.27 13.63 19.28
CA GLY A 17 -3.08 14.87 20.04
C GLY A 17 -3.34 14.77 21.54
N GLN A 18 -2.28 15.09 22.30
CA GLN A 18 -2.20 15.37 23.74
C GLN A 18 -2.30 14.24 24.78
N CYS A 19 -2.39 12.95 24.41
CA CYS A 19 -2.11 11.86 25.36
C CYS A 19 -1.37 10.70 24.70
N PRO A 20 -0.06 10.51 24.96
CA PRO A 20 0.64 9.32 24.51
C PRO A 20 0.12 8.10 25.28
N LEU A 21 -0.53 7.17 24.58
CA LEU A 21 -0.86 5.85 25.12
C LEU A 21 0.30 4.89 24.84
N LEU A 22 0.91 4.39 25.90
CA LEU A 22 1.87 3.29 25.80
C LEU A 22 1.11 2.00 25.58
N VAL A 23 1.16 1.48 24.35
CA VAL A 23 0.63 0.17 24.00
C VAL A 23 1.82 -0.77 23.89
N GLU A 24 1.85 -1.81 24.71
CA GLU A 24 2.76 -2.93 24.52
C GLU A 24 2.13 -3.90 23.52
N PRO A 25 2.56 -3.91 22.24
CA PRO A 25 2.12 -4.93 21.33
C PRO A 25 2.64 -6.27 21.87
N LYS A 26 1.74 -7.24 22.08
CA LYS A 26 2.17 -8.63 22.16
C LYS A 26 3.02 -8.90 20.91
N ALA A 27 4.16 -9.58 21.09
CA ALA A 27 5.30 -9.72 20.17
C ALA A 27 5.01 -10.29 18.75
N ASN A 28 3.76 -10.28 18.29
CA ASN A 28 3.30 -10.70 16.97
C ASN A 28 2.86 -9.54 16.06
N MET A 29 3.21 -8.28 16.37
CA MET A 29 2.80 -7.11 15.57
C MET A 29 3.94 -6.23 15.06
N MET A 30 5.21 -6.69 15.12
CA MET A 30 6.18 -6.24 14.13
C MET A 30 5.86 -6.98 12.83
N GLU A 31 4.90 -6.46 12.06
CA GLU A 31 4.80 -6.81 10.66
C GLU A 31 6.05 -6.23 9.97
N GLU A 32 7.10 -7.06 9.84
CA GLU A 32 7.96 -7.10 8.64
C GLU A 32 7.11 -6.66 7.43
N PRO A 33 7.48 -5.63 6.63
CA PRO A 33 6.59 -4.90 5.71
C PRO A 33 5.47 -5.79 5.18
N GLY A 34 4.39 -5.79 5.96
CA GLY A 34 3.47 -6.91 6.06
C GLY A 34 2.73 -7.02 4.77
N ASN A 35 3.00 -8.09 4.04
CA ASN A 35 2.18 -8.55 2.94
C ASN A 35 0.71 -8.39 3.34
N HIS A 36 -0.02 -7.50 2.66
CA HIS A 36 -1.43 -7.18 2.86
C HIS A 36 -2.28 -8.40 2.46
N ARG A 37 -2.07 -9.54 3.11
CA ARG A 37 -2.74 -10.81 2.85
C ARG A 37 -4.17 -10.71 3.35
N GLY A 38 -5.02 -10.01 2.59
CA GLY A 38 -6.47 -10.10 2.73
C GLY A 38 -7.24 -8.86 2.30
N GLN A 39 -6.69 -7.65 2.48
CA GLN A 39 -7.39 -6.41 2.13
C GLN A 39 -6.91 -5.89 0.78
N PHE A 40 -7.88 -5.57 -0.08
CA PHE A 40 -7.56 -4.93 -1.36
C PHE A 40 -7.25 -3.47 -1.12
N CYS A 41 -6.04 -3.09 -1.49
CA CYS A 41 -5.63 -1.71 -1.63
C CYS A 41 -5.41 -1.48 -3.11
N PHE A 42 -6.03 -0.42 -3.63
CA PHE A 42 -5.74 0.04 -4.98
C PHE A 42 -4.34 0.64 -4.99
N GLU A 43 -3.47 0.19 -5.89
CA GLU A 43 -2.13 0.76 -6.07
C GLU A 43 -2.19 1.81 -7.19
N ALA A 44 -1.83 3.06 -6.89
CA ALA A 44 -1.90 4.17 -7.83
C ALA A 44 -1.00 3.99 -9.06
N MET A 45 0.08 3.20 -8.91
CA MET A 45 0.94 2.80 -10.03
C MET A 45 0.18 2.04 -11.13
N TRP A 46 -0.94 1.37 -10.81
CA TRP A 46 -1.76 0.68 -11.82
C TRP A 46 -2.28 1.66 -12.88
N LEU A 47 -2.58 2.91 -12.51
CA LEU A 47 -3.05 3.94 -13.46
C LEU A 47 -1.99 4.34 -14.49
N ARG A 48 -0.72 4.05 -14.22
CA ARG A 48 0.40 4.33 -15.14
C ARG A 48 0.72 3.16 -16.07
N SER A 49 -0.02 2.05 -15.97
CA SER A 49 0.16 0.91 -16.87
C SER A 49 -0.82 0.97 -18.03
N MET A 50 -0.30 0.69 -19.22
CA MET A 50 -1.11 0.43 -20.41
C MET A 50 -1.96 -0.81 -20.14
N GLY A 51 -3.29 -0.67 -20.08
CA GLY A 51 -4.20 -1.79 -19.84
C GLY A 51 -4.99 -1.74 -18.53
N CYS A 52 -4.69 -0.83 -17.59
CA CYS A 52 -5.46 -0.76 -16.33
C CYS A 52 -6.92 -0.33 -16.57
N GLU A 53 -7.14 0.67 -17.42
CA GLU A 53 -8.47 1.12 -17.78
C GLU A 53 -9.24 0.02 -18.52
N GLU A 54 -8.60 -0.64 -19.48
CA GLU A 54 -9.17 -1.76 -20.22
C GLU A 54 -9.55 -2.92 -19.29
N THR A 55 -8.67 -3.23 -18.33
CA THR A 55 -8.88 -4.27 -17.31
C THR A 55 -10.10 -3.95 -16.44
N ILE A 56 -10.22 -2.71 -15.96
CA ILE A 56 -11.37 -2.24 -15.18
C ILE A 56 -12.63 -2.27 -16.04
N ARG A 57 -12.55 -1.79 -17.29
CA ARG A 57 -13.67 -1.74 -18.24
C ARG A 57 -14.17 -3.14 -18.57
N ALA A 58 -13.29 -4.11 -18.75
CA ALA A 58 -13.63 -5.52 -18.95
C ALA A 58 -14.30 -6.13 -17.70
N GLY A 59 -13.73 -5.90 -16.52
CA GLY A 59 -14.31 -6.35 -15.25
C GLY A 59 -15.68 -5.73 -14.95
N TRP A 60 -15.89 -4.48 -15.39
CA TRP A 60 -17.13 -3.73 -15.19
C TRP A 60 -18.24 -4.12 -16.18
N LYS A 61 -17.88 -4.47 -17.42
CA LYS A 61 -18.83 -4.80 -18.50
C LYS A 61 -19.30 -6.26 -18.51
N ASN A 62 -18.62 -7.18 -17.80
CA ASN A 62 -19.04 -8.58 -17.68
C ASN A 62 -20.33 -8.69 -16.85
N ASN A 63 -21.46 -8.41 -17.50
CA ASN A 63 -22.81 -8.58 -17.00
C ASN A 63 -23.32 -9.91 -17.55
N ALA A 64 -23.36 -10.95 -16.72
CA ALA A 64 -24.34 -12.01 -16.96
C ALA A 64 -25.71 -11.34 -16.83
N ALA A 65 -26.41 -11.19 -17.95
CA ALA A 65 -27.56 -10.31 -18.14
C ALA A 65 -28.86 -10.81 -17.47
N THR A 66 -28.79 -11.45 -16.30
CA THR A 66 -29.94 -12.23 -15.78
C THR A 66 -30.39 -11.90 -14.37
N GLU A 67 -29.85 -10.87 -13.70
CA GLU A 67 -30.31 -10.52 -12.34
C GLU A 67 -30.63 -9.02 -12.21
N PRO A 68 -31.84 -8.64 -11.75
CA PRO A 68 -32.25 -7.24 -11.52
C PRO A 68 -31.40 -6.52 -10.47
N SER A 69 -30.61 -7.25 -9.69
CA SER A 69 -29.68 -6.71 -8.72
C SER A 69 -28.34 -6.35 -9.37
N ASN A 70 -28.35 -5.26 -10.14
CA ASN A 70 -27.16 -4.59 -10.69
C ASN A 70 -26.33 -3.94 -9.56
N ASN A 71 -25.92 -4.73 -8.57
CA ASN A 71 -25.30 -4.26 -7.34
C ASN A 71 -23.88 -3.77 -7.65
N VAL A 72 -23.67 -2.46 -7.45
CA VAL A 72 -22.37 -1.79 -7.61
C VAL A 72 -21.27 -2.50 -6.83
N TRP A 73 -21.59 -3.08 -5.67
CA TRP A 73 -20.63 -3.85 -4.87
C TRP A 73 -20.07 -5.07 -5.59
N GLU A 74 -20.89 -5.76 -6.36
CA GLU A 74 -20.45 -6.96 -7.07
C GLU A 74 -19.55 -6.60 -8.27
N LYS A 75 -19.83 -5.46 -8.92
CA LYS A 75 -18.94 -4.90 -9.94
C LYS A 75 -17.58 -4.49 -9.37
N ILE A 76 -17.58 -3.83 -8.22
CA ILE A 76 -16.34 -3.47 -7.49
C ILE A 76 -15.57 -4.73 -7.12
N ARG A 77 -16.26 -5.77 -6.61
CA ARG A 77 -15.64 -7.04 -6.23
C ARG A 77 -14.97 -7.73 -7.41
N ARG A 78 -15.62 -7.76 -8.59
CA ARG A 78 -15.04 -8.32 -9.81
C ARG A 78 -13.83 -7.53 -10.28
N CYS A 79 -13.94 -6.20 -10.37
CA CYS A 79 -12.82 -5.35 -10.75
C CYS A 79 -11.62 -5.56 -9.83
N ARG A 80 -11.86 -5.69 -8.51
CA ARG A 80 -10.84 -6.06 -7.53
C ARG A 80 -10.14 -7.38 -7.88
N VAL A 81 -10.87 -8.43 -8.24
CA VAL A 81 -10.27 -9.73 -8.57
C VAL A 81 -9.40 -9.64 -9.82
N VAL A 82 -9.91 -8.99 -10.87
CA VAL A 82 -9.16 -8.83 -12.13
C VAL A 82 -7.90 -8.00 -11.90
N LEU A 83 -8.00 -6.88 -11.16
CA LEU A 83 -6.86 -6.04 -10.82
C LEU A 83 -5.79 -6.79 -10.02
N LEU A 84 -6.20 -7.59 -9.01
CA LEU A 84 -5.26 -8.40 -8.23
C LEU A 84 -4.59 -9.50 -9.05
N GLN A 85 -5.26 -10.02 -10.09
CA GLN A 85 -4.68 -10.99 -11.01
C GLN A 85 -3.62 -10.33 -11.90
N SER A 86 -3.94 -9.18 -12.50
CA SER A 86 -2.98 -8.40 -13.29
C SER A 86 -1.79 -7.96 -12.45
N ASP A 87 -2.01 -7.61 -11.18
CA ASP A 87 -0.95 -7.23 -10.25
C ASP A 87 0.09 -8.32 -10.02
N ARG A 88 -0.35 -9.58 -9.87
CA ARG A 88 0.59 -10.69 -9.72
C ARG A 88 1.40 -10.97 -10.98
N CYS A 89 0.85 -10.68 -12.15
CA CYS A 89 1.51 -10.95 -13.43
C CYS A 89 2.45 -9.81 -13.85
N GLU A 90 2.06 -8.55 -13.62
CA GLU A 90 2.75 -7.37 -14.17
C GLU A 90 3.48 -6.55 -13.10
N PHE A 91 2.92 -6.41 -11.90
CA PHE A 91 3.37 -5.43 -10.91
C PHE A 91 4.15 -6.03 -9.74
N GLY A 92 3.93 -7.31 -9.42
CA GLY A 92 4.65 -8.04 -8.36
C GLY A 92 6.15 -8.22 -8.63
N HIS A 93 6.65 -7.74 -9.78
CA HIS A 93 8.03 -7.89 -10.21
C HIS A 93 8.75 -6.57 -10.49
N VAL A 94 8.17 -5.38 -10.24
CA VAL A 94 8.80 -4.09 -10.59
C VAL A 94 10.24 -3.97 -10.06
N GLY A 95 10.47 -4.24 -8.77
CA GLY A 95 11.83 -4.19 -8.21
C GLY A 95 12.79 -5.25 -8.76
N LYS A 96 12.29 -6.40 -9.25
CA LYS A 96 13.12 -7.41 -9.94
C LYS A 96 13.43 -6.96 -11.36
N SER A 97 12.45 -6.39 -12.06
CA SER A 97 12.58 -5.85 -13.41
C SER A 97 13.55 -4.68 -13.47
N ILE A 98 13.56 -3.81 -12.46
CA ILE A 98 14.54 -2.72 -12.31
C ILE A 98 15.95 -3.29 -12.27
N LYS A 99 16.23 -4.21 -11.33
CA LYS A 99 17.56 -4.83 -11.18
C LYS A 99 18.02 -5.55 -12.45
N GLU A 100 17.10 -6.22 -13.13
CA GLU A 100 17.39 -6.91 -14.38
C GLU A 100 17.74 -5.93 -15.51
N LEU A 101 17.01 -4.82 -15.63
CA LEU A 101 17.31 -3.78 -16.62
C LEU A 101 18.63 -3.06 -16.32
N GLU A 102 18.91 -2.73 -15.05
CA GLU A 102 20.20 -2.16 -14.63
C GLU A 102 21.37 -3.05 -15.05
N LYS A 103 21.25 -4.35 -14.78
CA LYS A 103 22.26 -5.35 -15.18
C LYS A 103 22.42 -5.46 -16.69
N GLN A 104 21.32 -5.39 -17.45
CA GLN A 104 21.38 -5.40 -18.91
C GLN A 104 22.06 -4.15 -19.45
N ILE A 105 21.79 -2.98 -18.89
CA ILE A 105 22.45 -1.72 -19.25
C ILE A 105 23.95 -1.83 -18.96
N GLU A 106 24.34 -2.28 -17.77
CA GLU A 106 25.75 -2.44 -17.38
C GLU A 106 26.48 -3.39 -18.35
N LEU A 107 25.90 -4.55 -18.65
CA LEU A 107 26.46 -5.50 -19.62
C LEU A 107 26.59 -4.87 -21.02
N ARG A 108 25.59 -4.07 -21.44
CA ARG A 108 25.61 -3.37 -22.73
C ARG A 108 26.55 -2.17 -22.75
N GLN A 109 27.02 -1.67 -21.62
CA GLN A 109 28.04 -0.61 -21.56
C GLN A 109 29.47 -1.16 -21.62
N GLN A 110 29.67 -2.47 -21.44
CA GLN A 110 31.01 -3.09 -21.47
C GLN A 110 31.60 -3.20 -22.89
N GLY A 111 32.85 -2.74 -23.06
CA GLY A 111 33.59 -2.82 -24.33
C GLY A 111 33.33 -1.66 -25.28
N VAL A 112 33.62 -1.83 -26.57
CA VAL A 112 33.44 -0.76 -27.57
C VAL A 112 31.95 -0.51 -27.80
N ILE A 113 31.53 0.74 -27.64
CA ILE A 113 30.15 1.17 -27.80
C ILE A 113 29.92 1.61 -29.26
N THR A 114 29.20 0.78 -30.01
CA THR A 114 28.70 1.12 -31.36
C THR A 114 27.42 1.95 -31.28
N ASP A 115 27.08 2.70 -32.33
CA ASP A 115 25.86 3.54 -32.32
C ASP A 115 24.57 2.72 -32.21
N ALA A 116 24.53 1.51 -32.77
CA ALA A 116 23.42 0.57 -32.57
C ALA A 116 23.26 0.20 -31.09
N ARG A 117 24.37 -0.04 -30.38
CA ARG A 117 24.37 -0.38 -28.95
C ARG A 117 23.97 0.83 -28.09
N LYS A 118 24.34 2.05 -28.47
CA LYS A 118 23.86 3.28 -27.82
C LYS A 118 22.34 3.39 -27.90
N GLN A 119 21.76 3.09 -29.07
CA GLN A 119 20.30 3.14 -29.22
C GLN A 119 19.60 2.07 -28.37
N GLU A 120 20.16 0.87 -28.29
CA GLU A 120 19.64 -0.18 -27.40
C GLU A 120 19.71 0.24 -25.92
N ILE A 121 20.84 0.78 -25.46
CA ILE A 121 21.01 1.28 -24.10
C ILE A 121 19.96 2.35 -23.81
N LYS A 122 19.78 3.32 -24.72
CA LYS A 122 18.79 4.38 -24.56
C LYS A 122 17.36 3.83 -24.43
N ASN A 123 17.02 2.81 -25.22
CA ASN A 123 15.71 2.15 -25.12
C ASN A 123 15.52 1.41 -23.78
N LEU A 124 16.59 0.82 -23.23
CA LEU A 124 16.57 0.19 -21.91
C LEU A 124 16.46 1.23 -20.78
N GLU A 125 17.17 2.36 -20.91
CA GLU A 125 17.10 3.48 -19.98
C GLU A 125 15.69 4.08 -19.91
N THR A 126 15.01 4.29 -21.06
CA THR A 126 13.61 4.74 -21.06
C THR A 126 12.69 3.77 -20.31
N LYS A 127 12.88 2.45 -20.50
CA LYS A 127 12.10 1.44 -19.77
C LYS A 127 12.39 1.45 -18.27
N LEU A 128 13.65 1.68 -17.89
CA LEU A 128 14.05 1.77 -16.50
C LEU A 128 13.43 3.00 -15.82
N GLU A 129 13.44 4.15 -16.51
CA GLU A 129 12.83 5.39 -16.04
C GLU A 129 11.31 5.23 -15.81
N ASP A 130 10.62 4.55 -16.73
CA ASP A 130 9.20 4.21 -16.58
C ASP A 130 8.93 3.35 -15.33
N LEU A 131 9.79 2.36 -15.06
CA LEU A 131 9.66 1.51 -13.86
C LEU A 131 9.98 2.29 -12.57
N HIS A 132 11.00 3.13 -12.57
CA HIS A 132 11.32 4.00 -11.43
C HIS A 132 10.17 4.94 -11.13
N SER A 133 9.52 5.51 -12.15
CA SER A 133 8.38 6.39 -11.95
C SER A 133 7.16 5.64 -11.37
N LYS A 134 6.97 4.36 -11.74
CA LYS A 134 5.94 3.49 -11.12
C LYS A 134 6.27 3.19 -9.66
N GLU A 135 7.53 2.87 -9.36
CA GLU A 135 8.02 2.64 -8.00
C GLU A 135 7.89 3.89 -7.12
N GLU A 136 8.21 5.06 -7.67
CA GLU A 136 8.04 6.35 -6.97
C GLU A 136 6.59 6.55 -6.54
N VAL A 137 5.63 6.36 -7.45
CA VAL A 137 4.19 6.48 -7.12
C VAL A 137 3.77 5.48 -6.04
N PHE A 138 4.28 4.25 -6.13
CA PHE A 138 4.04 3.21 -5.12
C PHE A 138 4.54 3.64 -3.73
N TRP A 139 5.76 4.18 -3.64
CA TRP A 139 6.33 4.65 -2.37
C TRP A 139 5.69 5.93 -1.86
N LEU A 140 5.30 6.86 -2.74
CA LEU A 140 4.54 8.07 -2.38
C LEU A 140 3.19 7.72 -1.74
N GLN A 141 2.52 6.69 -2.27
CA GLN A 141 1.26 6.20 -1.70
C GLN A 141 1.46 5.58 -0.32
N ARG A 142 2.48 4.72 -0.16
CA ARG A 142 2.78 4.00 1.10
C ARG A 142 3.33 4.88 2.21
N SER A 143 4.16 5.86 1.87
CA SER A 143 4.74 6.81 2.83
C SER A 143 3.71 7.76 3.44
N LYS A 144 2.46 7.75 2.95
CA LYS A 144 1.40 8.71 3.32
C LYS A 144 1.84 10.17 3.13
N ALA A 145 2.83 10.43 2.27
CA ALA A 145 3.39 11.76 2.03
C ALA A 145 2.30 12.78 1.69
N HIS A 146 1.34 12.41 0.83
CA HIS A 146 0.18 13.24 0.51
C HIS A 146 -0.65 13.60 1.74
N SER A 147 -0.91 12.62 2.62
CA SER A 147 -1.68 12.84 3.85
C SER A 147 -0.95 13.75 4.84
N ILE A 148 0.39 13.75 4.83
CA ILE A 148 1.20 14.66 5.65
C ILE A 148 1.11 16.08 5.07
N MET A 149 1.27 16.24 3.77
CA MET A 149 1.15 17.55 3.11
C MET A 149 -0.26 18.15 3.26
N GLU A 150 -1.31 17.34 3.09
CA GLU A 150 -2.70 17.79 3.27
C GLU A 150 -3.04 18.17 4.71
N ARG A 151 -2.40 17.52 5.69
CA ARG A 151 -2.48 17.89 7.10
C ARG A 151 -1.90 19.27 7.32
N ASP A 152 -0.70 19.50 6.79
CA ASP A 152 0.02 20.76 6.99
C ASP A 152 -0.69 21.93 6.26
N ARG A 153 -1.43 21.62 5.19
CA ARG A 153 -2.30 22.58 4.48
C ARG A 153 -3.66 22.83 5.15
N ASN A 154 -3.99 22.18 6.27
CA ASN A 154 -5.28 22.28 6.99
C ASN A 154 -6.51 22.20 6.05
N THR A 155 -6.50 21.25 5.12
CA THR A 155 -7.59 21.15 4.13
C THR A 155 -8.88 20.60 4.75
N LYS A 156 -10.04 21.04 4.25
CA LYS A 156 -11.35 20.50 4.66
C LYS A 156 -11.43 18.98 4.47
N PHE A 157 -10.83 18.47 3.39
CA PHE A 157 -10.75 17.03 3.09
C PHE A 157 -9.98 16.28 4.19
N PHE A 158 -8.83 16.80 4.62
CA PHE A 158 -8.06 16.21 5.70
C PHE A 158 -8.86 16.13 7.01
N HIS A 159 -9.55 17.20 7.40
CA HIS A 159 -10.40 17.19 8.60
C HIS A 159 -11.56 16.18 8.50
N ALA A 160 -12.17 16.04 7.32
CA ALA A 160 -13.20 15.02 7.09
C ALA A 160 -12.63 13.60 7.21
N LEU A 161 -11.45 13.34 6.63
CA LEU A 161 -10.75 12.06 6.70
C LEU A 161 -10.38 11.71 8.15
N VAL A 162 -9.79 12.65 8.89
CA VAL A 162 -9.44 12.47 10.32
C VAL A 162 -10.69 12.21 11.14
N SER A 163 -11.77 12.95 10.91
CA SER A 163 -13.04 12.73 11.61
C SER A 163 -13.61 11.33 11.34
N SER A 164 -13.52 10.85 10.09
CA SER A 164 -13.92 9.48 9.75
C SER A 164 -13.08 8.43 10.47
N ARG A 165 -11.75 8.58 10.44
CA ARG A 165 -10.83 7.69 11.18
C ARG A 165 -11.08 7.74 12.68
N ARG A 166 -11.34 8.92 13.25
CA ARG A 166 -11.70 9.07 14.66
C ARG A 166 -12.95 8.27 14.98
N ARG A 167 -14.02 8.39 14.17
CA ARG A 167 -15.28 7.62 14.34
C ARG A 167 -15.04 6.10 14.29
N GLN A 168 -14.21 5.64 13.36
CA GLN A 168 -13.90 4.21 13.20
C GLN A 168 -13.01 3.68 14.33
N ASN A 169 -12.05 4.48 14.79
CA ASN A 169 -11.06 4.08 15.80
C ASN A 169 -11.50 4.41 17.24
N VAL A 170 -12.74 4.84 17.47
CA VAL A 170 -13.24 5.04 18.83
C VAL A 170 -13.27 3.69 19.56
N ILE A 171 -12.37 3.55 20.54
CA ILE A 171 -12.41 2.43 21.48
C ILE A 171 -13.60 2.67 22.42
N ARG A 172 -14.68 1.91 22.21
CA ARG A 172 -15.91 2.02 23.00
C ARG A 172 -15.79 1.36 24.37
N ARG A 173 -15.08 0.21 24.44
CA ARG A 173 -14.90 -0.59 25.65
C ARG A 173 -13.52 -1.23 25.66
N ILE A 174 -12.95 -1.40 26.84
CA ILE A 174 -11.66 -2.08 27.07
C ILE A 174 -11.95 -3.32 27.92
N LYS A 175 -11.37 -4.47 27.56
CA LYS A 175 -11.48 -5.71 28.34
C LYS A 175 -10.29 -5.83 29.29
N ASN A 176 -10.54 -6.02 30.58
CA ASN A 176 -9.46 -6.22 31.55
C ASN A 176 -8.92 -7.67 31.51
N SER A 177 -7.86 -7.94 32.27
CA SER A 177 -7.23 -9.26 32.38
C SER A 177 -8.16 -10.36 32.93
N ILE A 178 -9.20 -9.96 33.66
CA ILE A 178 -10.22 -10.86 34.24
C ILE A 178 -11.41 -11.04 33.28
N GLY A 179 -11.32 -10.53 32.06
CA GLY A 179 -12.30 -10.74 31.00
C GLY A 179 -13.56 -9.85 31.06
N VAL A 180 -13.61 -8.88 31.97
CA VAL A 180 -14.71 -7.93 32.15
C VAL A 180 -14.51 -6.71 31.26
N TRP A 181 -15.55 -6.33 30.51
CA TRP A 181 -15.56 -5.13 29.66
C TRP A 181 -15.88 -3.87 30.47
N ARG A 182 -15.08 -2.83 30.29
CA ARG A 182 -15.29 -1.48 30.84
C ARG A 182 -15.52 -0.50 29.69
N SER A 183 -16.70 0.12 29.61
CA SER A 183 -16.89 1.36 28.86
C SER A 183 -16.30 2.53 29.66
N LYS A 184 -15.90 3.61 28.99
CA LYS A 184 -15.40 4.83 29.66
C LYS A 184 -16.32 5.24 30.83
N VAL A 185 -15.67 5.69 31.91
CA VAL A 185 -16.25 6.29 33.12
C VAL A 185 -17.03 7.56 32.72
N PRO A 186 -18.18 7.89 33.36
CA PRO A 186 -18.88 9.15 33.12
C PRO A 186 -17.92 10.33 33.37
N GLU A 187 -17.83 11.26 32.42
CA GLU A 187 -17.16 12.55 32.62
C GLU A 187 -17.95 13.33 33.68
N VAL A 188 -17.26 13.84 34.71
CA VAL A 188 -17.75 14.81 35.70
C VAL A 188 -17.68 16.20 35.09
#